data_AF-A0A124G469-F1
#
_entry.id   AF-A0A124G469-F1
#
_cell.length_a   1.000
_cell.length_b   1.000
_cell.length_c   1.000
_cell.angle_alpha   90.00
_cell.angle_beta   90.00
_cell.angle_gamma   90.00
#
_symmetry.space_group_name_H-M   'P 1'
#
loop_
_entity.id
_entity.type
_entity.pdbx_description
1 polymer ?
#
loop_
_entity_poly.entity_id
_entity_poly.type
_entity_poly.pdbx_seq_one_letter_code
_entity_poly.pdbx_strand_id
1 'polypeptide(L)'
;MNIIKKTILNYLVRHLFKGFVPEDIIKYNKGEFTYQGNIMSESEVDNMIKTLDLLDVNDGYQYLLKDIEYRSYENLFLKSKTEDDMVFSKACLFVVDLLRKRKEQLKVQYEEYKKWKLTKLS
;
A
#
# COMPACT_ATOMS: atom_id res chain seq x y z
N MET A 1 -19.57 26.19 3.42
CA MET A 1 -19.91 24.75 3.51
C MET A 1 -20.33 24.45 4.95
N ASN A 2 -21.55 23.93 5.17
CA ASN A 2 -22.20 23.86 6.48
C ASN A 2 -21.50 22.86 7.42
N ILE A 3 -21.20 23.24 8.68
CA ILE A 3 -20.37 22.48 9.64
C ILE A 3 -20.90 21.05 9.81
N ILE A 4 -22.22 20.88 9.89
CA ILE A 4 -22.89 19.58 10.04
C ILE A 4 -22.57 18.64 8.86
N LYS A 5 -22.54 19.15 7.62
CA LYS A 5 -22.19 18.34 6.44
C LYS A 5 -20.73 17.87 6.49
N LYS A 6 -19.82 18.70 7.01
CA LYS A 6 -18.40 18.36 7.18
C LYS A 6 -18.21 17.30 8.26
N THR A 7 -18.97 17.38 9.36
CA THR A 7 -18.93 16.39 10.45
C THR A 7 -19.46 15.03 10.00
N ILE A 8 -20.58 15.00 9.27
CA ILE A 8 -21.15 13.75 8.72
C ILE A 8 -20.19 13.15 7.69
N LEU A 9 -19.61 13.95 6.81
CA LEU A 9 -18.61 13.48 5.84
C LEU A 9 -17.37 12.92 6.55
N ASN A 10 -16.83 13.60 7.57
CA ASN A 10 -15.69 13.09 8.32
C ASN A 10 -16.01 11.82 9.11
N TYR A 11 -17.23 11.71 9.64
CA TYR A 11 -17.69 10.50 10.32
C TYR A 11 -17.78 9.33 9.33
N LEU A 12 -18.43 9.53 8.18
CA LEU A 12 -18.53 8.55 7.10
C LEU A 12 -17.15 8.18 6.58
N VAL A 13 -16.26 9.16 6.35
CA VAL A 13 -14.90 8.89 5.87
C VAL A 13 -14.12 8.08 6.91
N ARG A 14 -14.19 8.44 8.19
CA ARG A 14 -13.50 7.72 9.27
C ARG A 14 -14.02 6.29 9.50
N HIS A 15 -15.31 6.05 9.27
CA HIS A 15 -15.96 4.77 9.58
C HIS A 15 -16.08 3.84 8.37
N LEU A 16 -16.26 4.38 7.16
CA LEU A 16 -16.24 3.61 5.92
C LEU A 16 -14.81 3.33 5.45
N PHE A 17 -13.89 4.27 5.68
CA PHE A 17 -12.46 4.08 5.46
C PHE A 17 -11.77 4.06 6.81
N LYS A 18 -12.00 2.99 7.60
CA LYS A 18 -11.13 2.69 8.74
C LYS A 18 -9.71 2.58 8.17
N GLY A 19 -8.96 3.68 8.23
CA GLY A 19 -7.71 3.83 7.50
C GLY A 19 -6.69 2.82 8.01
N PHE A 20 -5.74 2.46 7.14
CA PHE A 20 -4.61 1.63 7.53
C PHE A 20 -3.94 2.21 8.78
N VAL A 21 -3.91 1.44 9.86
CA VAL A 21 -3.14 1.79 11.05
C VAL A 21 -1.74 1.14 10.97
N PRO A 22 -0.73 1.62 11.71
CA PRO A 22 0.62 1.07 11.65
C PRO A 22 0.73 -0.43 11.93
N GLU A 23 -0.27 -1.01 12.60
CA GLU A 23 -0.39 -2.44 12.89
C GLU A 23 -0.82 -3.25 11.66
N ASP A 24 -1.53 -2.64 10.71
CA ASP A 24 -1.94 -3.28 9.44
C ASP A 24 -0.79 -3.35 8.43
N ILE A 25 0.35 -2.72 8.75
CA ILE A 25 1.54 -2.77 7.91
C ILE A 25 2.36 -3.99 8.32
N ILE A 26 2.55 -4.94 7.39
CA ILE A 26 3.48 -6.05 7.56
C ILE A 26 4.87 -5.49 7.90
N LYS A 27 5.57 -6.04 8.88
CA LYS A 27 6.94 -5.63 9.26
C LYS A 27 7.87 -6.84 9.19
N TYR A 28 9.12 -6.60 8.84
CA TYR A 28 10.17 -7.62 8.86
C TYR A 28 11.25 -7.20 9.85
N ASN A 29 11.63 -8.11 10.76
CA ASN A 29 12.71 -7.90 11.71
C ASN A 29 13.49 -9.20 11.92
N LYS A 30 14.77 -9.22 11.51
CA LYS A 30 15.75 -10.26 11.83
C LYS A 30 15.24 -11.71 11.66
N GLY A 31 14.59 -12.00 10.54
CA GLY A 31 14.11 -13.35 10.22
C GLY A 31 12.64 -13.61 10.56
N GLU A 32 11.92 -12.62 11.08
CA GLU A 32 10.50 -12.73 11.42
C GLU A 32 9.68 -11.68 10.66
N PHE A 33 8.61 -12.14 10.01
CA PHE A 33 7.55 -11.26 9.52
C PHE A 33 6.47 -11.13 10.59
N THR A 34 5.95 -9.93 10.76
CA THR A 34 4.87 -9.65 11.71
C THR A 34 3.74 -8.88 11.04
N TYR A 35 2.50 -9.22 11.38
CA TYR A 35 1.29 -8.55 10.91
C TYR A 35 0.32 -8.43 12.09
N GLN A 36 -0.20 -7.22 12.34
CA GLN A 36 -1.09 -6.92 13.47
C GLN A 36 -0.54 -7.39 14.83
N GLY A 37 0.79 -7.29 15.02
CA GLY A 37 1.47 -7.70 16.25
C GLY A 37 1.74 -9.20 16.38
N ASN A 38 1.30 -10.02 15.43
CA ASN A 38 1.53 -11.46 15.43
C ASN A 38 2.68 -11.84 14.49
N ILE A 39 3.51 -12.79 14.89
CA ILE A 39 4.52 -13.39 14.03
C ILE A 39 3.82 -14.28 13.02
N MET A 40 4.11 -14.07 11.74
CA MET A 40 3.57 -14.87 10.64
C MET A 40 4.28 -16.22 10.58
N SER A 41 3.50 -17.29 10.42
CA SER A 41 3.98 -18.62 10.09
C SER A 41 4.59 -18.67 8.68
N GLU A 42 5.38 -19.72 8.40
CA GLU A 42 6.05 -19.85 7.10
C GLU A 42 5.05 -19.92 5.94
N SER A 43 3.94 -20.64 6.12
CA SER A 43 2.88 -20.73 5.11
C SER A 43 2.20 -19.38 4.87
N GLU A 44 2.03 -18.55 5.90
CA GLU A 44 1.51 -17.19 5.76
C GLU A 44 2.47 -16.29 5.00
N VAL A 45 3.78 -16.38 5.27
CA VAL A 45 4.82 -15.63 4.55
C VAL A 45 4.85 -16.04 3.07
N ASP A 46 4.82 -17.34 2.78
CA ASP A 46 4.82 -17.85 1.41
C ASP A 46 3.54 -17.44 0.65
N ASN A 47 2.38 -17.52 1.30
CA ASN A 47 1.12 -17.09 0.72
C ASN A 47 1.11 -15.58 0.44
N MET A 48 1.64 -14.77 1.36
CA MET A 48 1.78 -13.33 1.15
C MET A 48 2.59 -13.02 -0.11
N ILE A 49 3.74 -13.67 -0.31
CA ILE A 49 4.58 -13.43 -1.50
C ILE A 49 3.88 -13.88 -2.78
N LYS A 50 3.23 -15.05 -2.78
CA LYS A 50 2.41 -15.50 -3.91
C LYS A 50 1.31 -14.48 -4.25
N THR A 51 0.61 -13.96 -3.26
CA THR A 51 -0.41 -12.92 -3.47
C THR A 51 0.20 -11.63 -4.03
N LEU A 52 1.37 -11.21 -3.56
CA LEU A 52 2.07 -10.03 -4.08
C LEU A 52 2.49 -10.21 -5.54
N ASP A 53 2.94 -11.39 -5.93
CA ASP A 53 3.30 -11.68 -7.33
C ASP A 53 2.07 -11.70 -8.25
N LEU A 54 0.91 -12.14 -7.73
CA LEU A 54 -0.34 -12.09 -8.48
C LEU A 54 -0.79 -10.66 -8.80
N LEU A 55 -0.42 -9.66 -7.99
CA LEU A 55 -0.74 -8.26 -8.29
C LEU A 55 -0.06 -7.77 -9.58
N ASP A 56 1.13 -8.29 -9.90
CA ASP A 56 1.88 -7.88 -11.09
C ASP A 56 1.23 -8.37 -12.39
N VAL A 57 0.53 -9.50 -12.33
CA VAL A 57 -0.17 -10.11 -13.47
C VAL A 57 -1.69 -9.90 -13.45
N ASN A 58 -2.21 -9.26 -12.41
CA ASN A 58 -3.64 -8.96 -12.30
C ASN A 58 -3.97 -7.71 -13.14
N ASP A 59 -4.57 -7.93 -14.30
CA ASP A 59 -4.96 -6.85 -15.21
C ASP A 59 -5.82 -5.78 -14.54
N GLY A 60 -6.79 -6.18 -13.72
CA GLY A 60 -7.68 -5.26 -13.02
C GLY A 60 -6.93 -4.31 -12.08
N TYR A 61 -5.97 -4.83 -11.32
CA TYR A 61 -5.10 -4.04 -10.45
C TYR A 61 -4.19 -3.11 -11.26
N GLN A 62 -3.60 -3.60 -12.35
CA GLN A 62 -2.75 -2.78 -13.22
C GLN A 62 -3.55 -1.66 -13.90
N TYR A 63 -4.79 -1.92 -14.33
CA TYR A 63 -5.69 -0.90 -14.88
C TYR A 63 -6.06 0.15 -13.83
N LEU A 64 -6.34 -0.26 -12.59
CA LEU A 64 -6.65 0.67 -11.51
C LEU A 64 -5.48 1.63 -11.25
N LEU A 65 -4.25 1.10 -11.15
CA LEU A 65 -3.07 1.94 -10.95
C LEU A 65 -2.86 2.92 -12.12
N LYS A 66 -2.99 2.44 -13.36
CA LYS A 66 -2.85 3.28 -14.56
C LYS A 66 -3.92 4.37 -14.63
N ASP A 67 -5.16 4.08 -14.26
CA ASP A 67 -6.25 5.06 -14.25
C ASP A 67 -6.01 6.13 -13.18
N ILE A 68 -5.57 5.74 -11.97
CA ILE A 68 -5.19 6.69 -10.92
C ILE A 68 -4.06 7.60 -11.40
N GLU A 69 -3.01 7.03 -12.01
CA GLU A 69 -1.89 7.80 -12.55
C GLU A 69 -2.34 8.75 -13.65
N TYR A 70 -3.10 8.25 -14.63
CA TYR A 70 -3.63 9.04 -15.73
C TYR A 70 -4.47 10.22 -15.23
N ARG A 71 -5.44 9.97 -14.35
CA ARG A 71 -6.31 11.01 -13.79
C ARG A 71 -5.51 12.00 -12.94
N SER A 72 -4.51 11.53 -12.21
CA SER A 72 -3.67 12.41 -11.39
C SER A 72 -2.80 13.32 -12.26
N TYR A 73 -2.22 12.80 -13.35
CA TYR A 73 -1.47 13.61 -14.31
C TYR A 73 -2.36 14.57 -15.10
N GLU A 74 -3.52 14.10 -15.56
CA GLU A 74 -4.51 14.93 -16.25
C GLU A 74 -4.95 16.09 -15.35
N ASN A 75 -5.22 15.82 -14.07
CA ASN A 75 -5.58 16.86 -13.13
C ASN A 75 -4.42 17.82 -12.86
N LEU A 76 -3.19 17.31 -12.68
CA LEU A 76 -2.02 18.14 -12.40
C LEU A 76 -1.70 19.11 -13.55
N PHE A 77 -1.71 18.65 -14.80
CA PHE A 77 -1.22 19.41 -15.94
C PHE A 77 -2.29 20.11 -16.76
N LEU A 78 -3.52 19.60 -16.78
CA LEU A 78 -4.57 20.09 -17.68
C LEU A 78 -5.76 20.74 -16.97
N LYS A 79 -6.04 20.35 -15.71
CA LYS A 79 -7.27 20.78 -15.01
C LYS A 79 -7.04 21.54 -13.70
N SER A 80 -5.84 21.52 -13.13
CA SER A 80 -5.54 22.17 -11.85
C SER A 80 -5.77 23.68 -11.92
N LYS A 81 -6.48 24.23 -10.92
CA LYS A 81 -6.74 25.67 -10.80
C LYS A 81 -6.17 26.26 -9.52
N THR A 82 -5.86 25.39 -8.56
CA THR A 82 -5.38 25.75 -7.23
C THR A 82 -4.19 24.89 -6.83
N GLU A 83 -3.41 25.36 -5.86
CA GLU A 83 -2.32 24.59 -5.26
C GLU A 83 -2.85 23.30 -4.60
N ASP A 84 -4.03 23.34 -4.00
CA ASP A 84 -4.68 22.18 -3.38
C ASP A 84 -4.94 21.06 -4.40
N ASP A 85 -5.39 21.40 -5.62
CA ASP A 85 -5.57 20.43 -6.71
C ASP A 85 -4.24 19.75 -7.06
N MET A 86 -3.15 20.53 -7.12
CA MET A 86 -1.82 20.02 -7.42
C MET A 86 -1.29 19.13 -6.29
N VAL A 87 -1.47 19.54 -5.04
CA VAL A 87 -1.06 18.77 -3.85
C VAL A 87 -1.79 17.44 -3.80
N PHE A 88 -3.11 17.44 -4.02
CA PHE A 88 -3.91 16.21 -4.04
C PHE A 88 -3.43 15.24 -5.12
N SER A 89 -3.25 15.71 -6.37
CA SER A 89 -2.75 14.87 -7.46
C SER A 89 -1.34 14.33 -7.20
N LYS A 90 -0.44 15.14 -6.65
CA LYS A 90 0.90 14.68 -6.24
C LYS A 90 0.83 13.63 -5.13
N ALA A 91 -0.08 13.79 -4.16
CA ALA A 91 -0.27 12.82 -3.08
C ALA A 91 -0.77 11.47 -3.62
N CYS A 92 -1.72 11.47 -4.56
CA CYS A 92 -2.18 10.24 -5.21
C CYS A 92 -1.04 9.50 -5.94
N LEU A 93 -0.24 10.22 -6.74
CA LEU A 93 0.92 9.65 -7.42
C LEU A 93 1.96 9.11 -6.42
N PHE A 94 2.22 9.85 -5.33
CA PHE A 94 3.11 9.42 -4.27
C PHE A 94 2.64 8.12 -3.60
N VAL A 95 1.34 7.97 -3.34
CA VAL A 95 0.78 6.74 -2.77
C VAL A 95 0.98 5.55 -3.71
N VAL A 96 0.75 5.73 -5.02
CA VAL A 96 1.00 4.66 -6.01
C VAL A 96 2.47 4.24 -6.00
N ASP A 97 3.40 5.19 -5.98
CA ASP A 97 4.83 4.92 -5.88
C ASP A 97 5.20 4.21 -4.58
N LEU A 98 4.63 4.64 -3.45
CA LEU A 98 4.83 4.02 -2.13
C LEU A 98 4.37 2.55 -2.14
N LEU A 99 3.22 2.24 -2.74
CA LEU A 99 2.70 0.87 -2.85
C LEU A 99 3.66 -0.01 -3.67
N ARG A 100 4.14 0.48 -4.83
CA ARG A 100 5.11 -0.23 -5.66
C ARG A 100 6.42 -0.49 -4.90
N LYS A 101 6.98 0.55 -4.26
CA LYS A 101 8.20 0.43 -3.45
C LYS A 101 8.03 -0.54 -2.28
N ARG A 102 6.88 -0.50 -1.60
CA ARG A 102 6.59 -1.40 -0.48
C ARG A 102 6.53 -2.86 -0.94
N LYS A 103 5.90 -3.13 -2.08
CA LYS A 103 5.87 -4.46 -2.70
C LYS A 103 7.29 -4.96 -2.98
N GLU A 104 8.12 -4.17 -3.64
CA GLU A 104 9.52 -4.55 -3.93
C GLU A 104 10.33 -4.77 -2.65
N GLN A 105 10.15 -3.91 -1.64
CA GLN A 105 10.79 -4.06 -0.35
C GLN A 105 10.43 -5.39 0.33
N LEU A 106 9.15 -5.79 0.28
CA LEU A 106 8.69 -7.07 0.84
C LEU A 106 9.32 -8.26 0.10
N LYS A 107 9.49 -8.18 -1.22
CA LYS A 107 10.17 -9.23 -2.00
C LYS A 107 11.64 -9.37 -1.58
N VAL A 108 12.36 -8.25 -1.41
CA VAL A 108 13.75 -8.28 -0.91
C VAL A 108 13.84 -8.88 0.49
N GLN A 109 12.95 -8.46 1.40
CA GLN A 109 12.87 -8.99 2.77
C GLN A 109 12.60 -10.49 2.80
N TYR A 110 11.84 -11.01 1.84
CA TYR A 110 11.59 -12.45 1.70
C TYR A 110 12.84 -13.23 1.27
N GLU A 111 13.67 -12.68 0.37
CA GLU A 111 14.95 -13.29 0.03
C GLU A 111 15.90 -13.34 1.24
N GLU A 112 15.92 -12.29 2.07
CA GLU A 112 16.67 -12.26 3.33
C GLU A 112 16.15 -13.31 4.32
N TYR A 113 14.82 -13.42 4.45
CA TYR A 113 14.16 -14.45 5.26
C TYR A 113 14.57 -15.87 4.85
N LYS A 114 14.55 -16.19 3.55
CA LYS A 114 14.96 -17.52 3.05
C LYS A 114 16.42 -17.81 3.39
N LYS A 115 17.33 -16.85 3.21
CA LYS A 115 18.75 -17.00 3.57
C LYS A 115 18.93 -17.27 5.06
N TRP A 116 18.26 -16.49 5.91
CA TRP A 116 18.32 -16.65 7.37
C TRP A 116 17.83 -18.03 7.81
N LYS A 117 16.76 -18.55 7.18
CA LYS A 117 16.25 -19.89 7.48
C LYS A 117 17.26 -20.99 7.13
N LEU A 118 17.90 -20.91 5.97
CA LEU A 118 18.93 -21.87 5.56
C LEU A 118 20.10 -21.91 6.57
N THR A 119 20.51 -20.76 7.09
CA THR A 119 21.60 -20.68 8.09
C THR A 119 21.22 -21.19 9.48
N LYS A 120 19.93 -21.21 9.83
CA LYS A 120 19.46 -21.76 11.11
C LYS A 120 19.19 -23.27 11.08
N LEU A 121 19.04 -23.84 9.89
CA LEU A 121 18.79 -25.27 9.68
C LEU A 121 20.07 -26.06 9.41
N SER A 122 21.19 -25.37 9.16
CA SER A 122 22.56 -25.90 9.05
C SER A 122 23.26 -25.95 10.41
#